data_AF-D8PJP5-F1
#
_entry.id   AF-D8PJP5-F1
#
_cell.length_a   1.000
_cell.length_b   1.000
_cell.length_c   1.000
_cell.angle_alpha   90.00
_cell.angle_beta   90.00
_cell.angle_gamma   90.00
#
_symmetry.space_group_name_H-M   'P 1'
#
loop_
_entity.id
_entity.type
_entity.pdbx_description
1 polymer ?
#
loop_
_entity_poly.entity_id
_entity_poly.type
_entity_poly.pdbx_seq_one_letter_code
_entity_poly.pdbx_strand_id
1 'polypeptide(L)'
;TWLRSLMGRYEDFSVITRQSLTFTLKALGLTFDEKVFERIMEKYVHLDLYPDAKTALVAMKDRKLAILSNGSTDMLNALVHNTGLDTILGATISIDTTKIFKPSPRTYELIESNLGVKPHEVL
;
A
#
# COMPACT_ATOMS: atom_id res chain seq x y z
N THR A 1 -6.31 8.96 4.47
CA THR A 1 -5.94 7.97 5.50
C THR A 1 -6.03 8.53 6.91
N TRP A 2 -5.19 9.50 7.30
CA TRP A 2 -5.06 9.97 8.69
C TRP A 2 -6.37 10.46 9.32
N LEU A 3 -7.11 11.34 8.64
CA LEU A 3 -8.39 11.85 9.15
C LEU A 3 -9.38 10.72 9.44
N ARG A 4 -9.49 9.73 8.54
CA ARG A 4 -10.38 8.58 8.73
C ARG A 4 -9.99 7.74 9.94
N SER A 5 -8.70 7.51 10.15
CA SER A 5 -8.22 6.81 11.34
C SER A 5 -8.50 7.59 12.63
N LEU A 6 -8.21 8.90 12.66
CA LEU A 6 -8.44 9.75 13.83
C LEU A 6 -9.94 9.90 14.17
N MET A 7 -10.81 9.86 13.17
CA MET A 7 -12.26 9.87 13.35
C MET A 7 -12.87 8.50 13.66
N GLY A 8 -12.08 7.41 13.64
CA GLY A 8 -12.62 6.05 13.78
C GLY A 8 -13.55 5.62 12.64
N ARG A 9 -13.37 6.17 11.43
CA ARG A 9 -14.20 5.94 10.24
C ARG A 9 -13.39 5.31 9.11
N TYR A 10 -12.84 4.13 9.42
CA TYR A 10 -12.05 3.36 8.47
C TYR A 10 -12.84 3.06 7.19
N GLU A 11 -12.15 3.20 6.07
CA GLU A 11 -12.51 2.69 4.74
C GLU A 11 -11.22 2.17 4.15
N ASP A 12 -11.29 1.17 3.27
CA ASP A 12 -10.09 0.63 2.64
C ASP A 12 -9.38 1.69 1.79
N PHE A 13 -8.09 1.44 1.51
CA PHE A 13 -7.28 2.42 0.81
C PHE A 13 -7.72 2.67 -0.64
N SER A 14 -8.35 1.69 -1.30
CA SER A 14 -8.87 1.88 -2.67
C SER A 14 -10.00 2.91 -2.68
N VAL A 15 -10.91 2.85 -1.68
CA VAL A 15 -11.99 3.80 -1.49
C VAL A 15 -11.42 5.20 -1.20
N ILE A 16 -10.40 5.29 -0.34
CA ILE A 16 -9.73 6.56 -0.04
C ILE A 16 -9.06 7.16 -1.28
N THR A 17 -8.39 6.34 -2.10
CA THR A 17 -7.76 6.80 -3.33
C THR A 17 -8.81 7.34 -4.32
N ARG A 18 -9.92 6.62 -4.52
CA ARG A 18 -11.04 7.08 -5.36
C ARG A 18 -11.62 8.41 -4.87
N GLN A 19 -11.86 8.53 -3.57
CA GLN A 19 -12.37 9.77 -2.96
C GLN A 19 -11.38 10.93 -3.09
N SER A 20 -10.08 10.66 -2.93
CA SER A 20 -9.03 11.66 -3.05
C SER A 20 -8.89 12.16 -4.49
N LEU A 21 -8.97 11.26 -5.48
CA LEU A 21 -8.98 11.63 -6.89
C LEU A 21 -10.23 12.46 -7.23
N THR A 22 -11.40 12.03 -6.77
CA THR A 22 -12.66 12.77 -6.95
C THR A 22 -12.57 14.18 -6.38
N PHE A 23 -12.07 14.32 -5.15
CA PHE A 23 -11.87 15.62 -4.51
C PHE A 23 -10.91 16.49 -5.33
N THR A 24 -9.77 15.93 -5.74
CA THR A 24 -8.75 16.64 -6.52
C THR A 24 -9.31 17.19 -7.83
N LEU A 25 -10.03 16.36 -8.59
CA LEU A 25 -10.63 16.77 -9.86
C LEU A 25 -11.67 17.88 -9.65
N LYS A 26 -12.54 17.76 -8.65
CA LYS A 26 -13.53 18.78 -8.30
C LYS A 26 -12.89 20.09 -7.86
N ALA A 27 -11.86 20.05 -7.03
CA ALA A 27 -11.15 21.22 -6.54
C ALA A 27 -10.49 22.01 -7.68
N LEU A 28 -10.07 21.32 -8.74
CA LEU A 28 -9.51 21.92 -9.96
C LEU A 28 -10.57 22.33 -10.99
N GLY A 29 -11.86 22.09 -10.72
CA GLY A 29 -12.94 22.36 -11.68
C GLY A 29 -12.93 21.45 -12.91
N LEU A 30 -12.28 20.28 -12.83
CA LEU A 30 -12.16 19.34 -13.92
C LEU A 30 -13.34 18.37 -13.94
N THR A 31 -14.04 18.31 -15.08
CA THR A 31 -14.96 17.22 -15.39
C THR A 31 -14.18 16.00 -15.87
N PHE A 32 -14.67 14.81 -15.56
CA PHE A 32 -14.04 13.56 -15.98
C PHE A 32 -15.11 12.56 -16.43
N ASP A 33 -14.75 11.75 -17.42
CA ASP A 33 -15.53 10.57 -17.78
C ASP A 33 -15.11 9.37 -16.93
N GLU A 34 -16.04 8.43 -16.75
CA GLU A 34 -15.82 7.24 -15.92
C GLU A 34 -14.65 6.39 -16.44
N LYS A 35 -14.46 6.27 -17.76
CA LYS A 35 -13.39 5.43 -18.33
C LYS A 35 -12.01 6.01 -18.04
N VAL A 36 -11.85 7.33 -18.13
CA VAL A 36 -10.62 8.02 -17.77
C VAL A 36 -10.37 7.93 -16.27
N PHE A 37 -11.41 8.09 -15.44
CA PHE A 37 -11.29 7.93 -14.00
C PHE A 37 -10.79 6.53 -13.63
N GLU A 38 -11.43 5.49 -14.16
CA GLU A 38 -11.02 4.10 -13.93
C GLU A 38 -9.60 3.84 -14.45
N ARG A 39 -9.22 4.39 -15.62
CA ARG A 39 -7.85 4.24 -16.14
C ARG A 39 -6.80 4.90 -15.23
N ILE A 40 -7.12 6.02 -14.58
CA ILE A 40 -6.24 6.66 -13.60
C ILE A 40 -6.18 5.80 -12.34
N MET A 41 -7.32 5.30 -11.85
CA MET A 41 -7.38 4.41 -10.70
C MET A 41 -6.57 3.12 -10.91
N GLU A 42 -6.64 2.53 -12.10
CA GLU A 42 -5.90 1.33 -12.48
C GLU A 42 -4.38 1.51 -12.35
N LYS A 43 -3.86 2.73 -12.49
CA LYS A 43 -2.44 2.99 -12.30
C LYS A 43 -1.96 2.71 -10.88
N TYR A 44 -2.82 2.74 -9.86
CA TYR A 44 -2.40 2.41 -8.49
C TYR A 44 -2.01 0.94 -8.30
N VAL A 45 -2.51 0.03 -9.14
CA VAL A 45 -2.08 -1.39 -9.14
C VAL A 45 -0.99 -1.68 -10.18
N HIS A 46 -0.58 -0.67 -10.95
CA HIS A 46 0.46 -0.73 -11.99
C HIS A 46 1.50 0.40 -11.82
N LEU A 47 1.80 0.77 -10.58
CA LEU A 47 2.85 1.77 -10.32
C LEU A 47 4.21 1.19 -10.70
N ASP A 48 4.98 1.97 -11.44
CA ASP A 48 6.35 1.59 -11.79
C ASP A 48 7.22 1.54 -10.52
N LEU A 49 8.10 0.54 -10.46
CA LEU A 49 9.13 0.52 -9.43
C LEU A 49 10.14 1.63 -9.69
N TYR A 50 10.77 2.11 -8.61
CA TYR A 50 12.01 2.87 -8.76
C TYR A 50 13.05 2.01 -9.49
N PRO A 51 13.87 2.60 -10.39
CA PRO A 51 14.79 1.83 -11.25
C PRO A 51 15.76 0.91 -10.50
N ASP A 52 16.13 1.26 -9.28
CA ASP A 52 17.07 0.55 -8.41
C ASP A 52 16.41 -0.42 -7.40
N ALA A 53 15.07 -0.38 -7.27
CA ALA A 53 14.36 -1.12 -6.22
C ALA A 53 14.61 -2.62 -6.27
N LYS A 54 14.53 -3.24 -7.47
CA LYS A 54 14.78 -4.69 -7.61
C LYS A 54 16.22 -5.04 -7.27
N THR A 55 17.18 -4.27 -7.78
CA THR A 55 18.61 -4.50 -7.52
C THR A 55 18.93 -4.40 -6.03
N ALA A 56 18.40 -3.39 -5.35
CA ALA A 56 18.57 -3.21 -3.92
C ALA A 56 17.97 -4.36 -3.11
N LEU A 57 16.74 -4.79 -3.42
CA LEU A 57 16.09 -5.91 -2.74
C LEU A 57 16.85 -7.23 -2.95
N VAL A 58 17.29 -7.52 -4.18
CA VAL A 58 18.09 -8.73 -4.49
C VAL A 58 19.43 -8.72 -3.75
N ALA A 59 20.07 -7.55 -3.58
CA ALA A 59 21.30 -7.43 -2.79
C ALA A 59 21.09 -7.75 -1.30
N MET A 60 19.85 -7.70 -0.81
CA MET A 60 19.47 -8.03 0.57
C MET A 60 18.84 -9.43 0.71
N LYS A 61 19.06 -10.34 -0.24
CA LYS A 61 18.47 -11.70 -0.26
C LYS A 61 18.72 -12.54 1.01
N ASP A 62 19.76 -12.23 1.79
CA ASP A 62 20.09 -12.93 3.04
C ASP A 62 19.27 -12.40 4.24
N ARG A 63 18.37 -11.43 4.01
CA ARG A 63 17.43 -10.88 5.00
C ARG A 63 16.01 -11.33 4.69
N LYS A 64 15.13 -11.30 5.70
CA LYS A 64 13.68 -11.39 5.48
C LYS A 64 13.22 -10.09 4.83
N LEU A 65 12.69 -10.17 3.61
CA LEU A 65 12.15 -9.02 2.89
C LEU A 65 10.63 -9.05 2.94
N ALA A 66 10.01 -7.93 3.30
CA ALA A 66 8.57 -7.79 3.35
C ALA A 66 8.15 -6.36 3.04
N ILE A 67 6.91 -6.18 2.60
CA ILE A 67 6.28 -4.86 2.51
C ILE A 67 5.17 -4.74 3.56
N LEU A 68 5.17 -3.65 4.31
CA LEU A 68 4.03 -3.22 5.12
C LEU A 68 3.43 -1.99 4.46
N SER A 69 2.16 -2.01 4.04
CA SER A 69 1.56 -0.89 3.29
C SER A 69 0.16 -0.52 3.77
N ASN A 70 -0.18 0.76 3.61
CA ASN A 70 -1.54 1.24 3.78
C ASN A 70 -2.50 0.68 2.72
N GLY A 71 -1.98 0.21 1.58
CA GLY A 71 -2.81 -0.30 0.50
C GLY A 71 -3.72 -1.44 0.94
N SER A 72 -4.97 -1.47 0.45
CA SER A 72 -5.89 -2.59 0.69
C SER A 72 -5.28 -3.89 0.21
N THR A 73 -5.71 -5.01 0.81
CA THR A 73 -5.14 -6.34 0.53
C THR A 73 -5.06 -6.63 -0.97
N ASP A 74 -6.17 -6.45 -1.69
CA ASP A 74 -6.23 -6.73 -3.13
C ASP A 74 -5.36 -5.77 -3.95
N MET A 75 -5.40 -4.48 -3.65
CA MET A 75 -4.61 -3.47 -4.36
C MET A 75 -3.11 -3.70 -4.18
N LEU A 76 -2.68 -4.04 -2.95
CA LEU A 76 -1.28 -4.30 -2.65
C LEU A 76 -0.79 -5.59 -3.31
N ASN A 77 -1.58 -6.67 -3.22
CA ASN A 77 -1.24 -7.95 -3.85
C ASN A 77 -1.13 -7.80 -5.37
N ALA A 78 -2.07 -7.10 -6.00
CA ALA A 78 -2.03 -6.81 -7.44
C ALA A 78 -0.77 -6.01 -7.80
N LEU A 79 -0.44 -4.95 -7.06
CA LEU A 79 0.77 -4.15 -7.32
C LEU A 79 2.05 -4.98 -7.18
N VAL A 80 2.17 -5.77 -6.13
CA VAL A 80 3.35 -6.62 -5.88
C VAL A 80 3.51 -7.67 -6.98
N HIS A 81 2.39 -8.28 -7.43
CA HIS A 81 2.39 -9.22 -8.54
C HIS A 81 2.76 -8.55 -9.88
N ASN A 82 2.11 -7.44 -10.22
CA ASN A 82 2.33 -6.71 -11.48
C ASN A 82 3.75 -6.16 -11.61
N THR A 83 4.45 -5.95 -10.50
CA THR A 83 5.84 -5.50 -10.47
C THR A 83 6.84 -6.66 -10.38
N GLY A 84 6.37 -7.89 -10.18
CA GLY A 84 7.18 -9.10 -9.97
C GLY A 84 7.91 -9.12 -8.62
N LEU A 85 7.52 -8.26 -7.67
CA LEU A 85 8.09 -8.23 -6.33
C LEU A 85 7.61 -9.41 -5.47
N ASP A 86 6.52 -10.08 -5.85
CA ASP A 86 6.06 -11.34 -5.24
C ASP A 86 7.12 -12.45 -5.28
N THR A 87 8.02 -12.41 -6.26
CA THR A 87 9.15 -13.35 -6.36
C THR A 87 10.34 -13.00 -5.46
N ILE A 88 10.36 -11.79 -4.86
CA ILE A 88 11.47 -11.26 -4.07
C ILE A 88 11.08 -11.09 -2.60
N LEU A 89 9.86 -10.62 -2.34
CA LEU A 89 9.34 -10.39 -1.00
C LEU A 89 8.81 -11.70 -0.40
N GLY A 90 9.25 -12.03 0.81
CA GLY A 90 8.75 -13.17 1.56
C GLY A 90 7.39 -12.91 2.23
N ALA A 91 6.95 -11.66 2.33
CA ALA A 91 5.63 -11.30 2.82
C ALA A 91 5.10 -9.97 2.27
N THR A 92 3.79 -9.93 2.06
CA THR A 92 3.03 -8.74 1.64
C THR A 92 1.97 -8.44 2.69
N ILE A 93 2.16 -7.38 3.47
CA ILE A 93 1.39 -7.09 4.68
C ILE A 93 0.59 -5.81 4.46
N SER A 94 -0.72 -5.95 4.33
CA SER A 94 -1.66 -4.83 4.33
C SER A 94 -2.07 -4.48 5.76
N ILE A 95 -2.22 -3.18 6.06
CA ILE A 95 -2.81 -2.73 7.33
C ILE A 95 -4.32 -2.98 7.43
N ASP A 96 -4.97 -3.41 6.34
CA ASP A 96 -6.43 -3.51 6.23
C ASP A 96 -7.03 -4.40 7.34
N THR A 97 -6.29 -5.43 7.76
CA THR A 97 -6.63 -6.32 8.88
C THR A 97 -6.78 -5.58 10.23
N THR A 98 -6.08 -4.47 10.41
CA THR A 98 -6.13 -3.63 11.63
C THR A 98 -7.13 -2.49 11.55
N LYS A 99 -7.72 -2.25 10.37
CA LYS A 99 -8.68 -1.17 10.09
C LYS A 99 -8.20 0.19 10.61
N ILE A 100 -6.90 0.45 10.53
CA ILE A 100 -6.28 1.72 10.93
C ILE A 100 -5.05 1.97 10.06
N PHE A 101 -4.84 3.22 9.64
CA PHE A 101 -3.71 3.58 8.79
C PHE A 101 -2.47 3.93 9.63
N LYS A 102 -1.31 3.82 9.00
CA LYS A 102 -0.07 4.44 9.50
C LYS A 102 -0.30 5.95 9.74
N PRO A 103 0.32 6.55 10.77
CA PRO A 103 1.40 5.99 11.60
C PRO A 103 0.91 5.33 12.92
N SER A 104 -0.31 4.80 12.98
CA SER A 104 -0.75 4.10 14.20
C SER A 104 0.19 2.94 14.56
N PRO A 105 0.65 2.81 15.82
CA PRO A 105 1.57 1.75 16.24
C PRO A 105 1.02 0.34 15.95
N ARG A 106 -0.30 0.17 16.02
CA ARG A 106 -1.02 -1.08 15.71
C ARG A 106 -0.72 -1.62 14.30
N THR A 107 -0.40 -0.74 13.36
CA THR A 107 -0.06 -1.16 12.00
C THR A 107 1.32 -1.83 11.93
N TYR A 108 2.24 -1.45 12.80
CA TYR A 108 3.61 -1.98 12.82
C TYR A 108 3.71 -3.29 13.61
N GLU A 109 2.79 -3.53 14.55
CA GLU A 109 2.64 -4.83 15.26
C GLU A 109 2.39 -6.00 14.30
N LEU A 110 1.85 -5.71 13.11
CA LEU A 110 1.67 -6.71 12.04
C LEU A 110 2.99 -7.31 11.56
N ILE A 111 4.11 -6.60 11.66
CA ILE A 111 5.42 -7.12 11.24
C ILE A 111 5.79 -8.32 12.10
N GLU A 112 5.71 -8.19 13.42
CA GLU A 112 6.02 -9.28 14.35
C GLU A 112 5.05 -10.45 14.16
N SER A 113 3.75 -10.17 14.01
CA SER A 113 2.73 -11.21 13.84
C SER A 113 2.88 -12.00 12.53
N ASN A 114 3.39 -11.39 11.46
CA ASN A 114 3.57 -12.06 10.16
C ASN A 114 4.96 -12.70 10.00
N LEU A 115 6.01 -12.09 10.56
CA LEU A 115 7.39 -12.51 10.30
C LEU A 115 8.08 -13.18 11.49
N GLY A 116 7.47 -13.11 12.68
CA GLY A 116 8.03 -13.65 13.92
C GLY A 116 9.34 -12.98 14.34
N VAL A 117 9.52 -11.70 13.99
CA VAL A 117 10.70 -10.90 14.35
C VAL A 117 10.31 -9.76 15.29
N LYS A 118 11.16 -9.45 16.25
CA LYS A 118 10.95 -8.37 17.21
C LYS A 118 11.24 -7.00 16.59
N PRO A 119 10.65 -5.90 17.09
CA PRO A 119 10.86 -4.57 16.53
C PRO A 119 12.33 -4.14 16.41
N HIS A 120 13.21 -4.56 17.34
CA HIS A 120 14.63 -4.22 17.31
C HIS A 120 15.44 -5.02 16.26
N GLU A 121 14.82 -6.01 15.61
CA GLU A 121 15.42 -6.82 14.55
C GLU A 121 15.00 -6.34 13.14
N VAL A 122 14.14 -5.32 13.07
CA VAL A 122 13.59 -4.77 11.82
C VAL A 122 14.33 -3.47 11.49
N LEU A 123 14.73 -3.34 10.22
CA LEU A 123 15.23 -2.10 9.63
C LEU A 123 14.12 -1.37 8.88
#